data_AF-A0A377FM13-F1
#
_entry.id   AF-A0A377FM13-F1
#
_cell.length_a   1.000
_cell.length_b   1.000
_cell.length_c   1.000
_cell.angle_alpha   90.00
_cell.angle_beta   90.00
_cell.angle_gamma   90.00
#
_symmetry.space_group_name_H-M   'P 1'
#
loop_
_entity.id
_entity.type
_entity.pdbx_description
1 polymer ?
#
loop_
_entity_poly.entity_id
_entity_poly.type
_entity_poly.pdbx_seq_one_letter_code
_entity_poly.pdbx_strand_id
1 'polypeptide(L)'
;MLKLDWLKDGDNVAYVDANEFIDNFEKEAGITKLRQAIEEFVANPTAEGKTITGTKRTAVKIFIPDISFDEHIEMGENPWLFMGEHYPAYCIYGL
;
A
#
# COMPACT_ATOMS: atom_id res chain seq x y z
N MET A 1 -2.64 -12.28 -7.64
CA MET A 1 -2.00 -11.27 -8.51
C MET A 1 -2.89 -10.05 -8.44
N LEU A 2 -2.35 -8.87 -8.13
CA LEU A 2 -3.14 -7.66 -8.00
C LEU A 2 -3.79 -7.31 -9.35
N LYS A 3 -5.08 -6.96 -9.36
CA LYS A 3 -5.84 -6.62 -10.57
C LYS A 3 -6.36 -5.19 -10.47
N LEU A 4 -6.19 -4.43 -11.55
CA LEU A 4 -6.65 -3.04 -11.61
C LEU A 4 -8.18 -2.92 -11.42
N ASP A 5 -8.95 -3.79 -12.07
CA ASP A 5 -10.42 -3.78 -11.95
C ASP A 5 -10.90 -4.00 -10.51
N TRP A 6 -10.15 -4.77 -9.72
CA TRP A 6 -10.45 -4.99 -8.31
C TRP A 6 -10.17 -3.73 -7.47
N LEU A 7 -9.12 -2.97 -7.80
CA LEU A 7 -8.77 -1.71 -7.13
C LEU A 7 -9.73 -0.56 -7.46
N LYS A 8 -10.39 -0.60 -8.63
CA LYS A 8 -11.38 0.41 -9.02
C LYS A 8 -12.71 0.28 -8.28
N ASP A 9 -12.94 -0.86 -7.65
CA ASP A 9 -14.10 -1.08 -6.80
C ASP A 9 -13.84 -0.50 -5.41
N GLY A 10 -14.58 0.56 -5.07
CA GLY A 10 -14.40 1.31 -3.83
C GLY A 10 -14.59 0.49 -2.55
N ASP A 11 -15.31 -0.64 -2.61
CA ASP A 11 -15.46 -1.54 -1.47
C ASP A 11 -14.16 -2.32 -1.14
N ASN A 12 -13.22 -2.36 -2.10
CA ASN A 12 -11.93 -3.02 -1.96
C ASN A 12 -10.81 -2.08 -1.48
N VAL A 13 -11.10 -0.80 -1.27
CA VAL A 13 -10.11 0.23 -0.95
C VAL A 13 -10.48 0.97 0.31
N ALA A 14 -9.52 1.07 1.23
CA ALA A 14 -9.61 1.93 2.41
C ALA A 14 -8.67 3.13 2.25
N TYR A 15 -9.22 4.33 2.30
CA TYR A 15 -8.45 5.57 2.28
C TYR A 15 -8.09 5.97 3.72
N VAL A 16 -6.80 6.06 4.02
CA VAL A 16 -6.32 6.23 5.40
C VAL A 16 -5.27 7.34 5.50
N ASP A 17 -5.37 8.15 6.55
CA ASP A 17 -4.37 9.16 6.88
C ASP A 17 -3.08 8.49 7.39
N ALA A 18 -1.94 8.91 6.86
CA ALA A 18 -0.64 8.33 7.19
C ALA A 18 -0.32 8.39 8.69
N ASN A 19 -0.66 9.49 9.37
CA ASN A 19 -0.33 9.72 10.78
C ASN A 19 -1.23 8.92 11.72
N GLU A 20 -2.46 8.62 11.32
CA GLU A 20 -3.39 7.83 12.12
C GLU A 20 -3.22 6.31 11.89
N PHE A 21 -2.80 5.92 10.69
CA PHE A 21 -2.81 4.51 10.28
C PHE A 21 -1.46 3.79 10.47
N ILE A 22 -0.36 4.38 9.99
CA ILE A 22 0.89 3.62 9.75
C ILE A 22 1.43 2.98 11.04
N ASP A 23 1.47 3.72 12.14
CA ASP A 23 2.03 3.25 13.41
C ASP A 23 1.19 2.13 14.04
N ASN A 24 -0.13 2.17 13.85
CA ASN A 24 -1.04 1.13 14.34
C ASN A 24 -0.89 -0.14 13.50
N PHE A 25 -0.94 0.02 12.18
CA PHE A 25 -0.78 -1.09 11.24
C PHE A 25 0.59 -1.75 11.35
N GLU A 26 1.67 -0.98 11.56
CA GLU A 26 3.03 -1.50 11.78
C GLU A 26 3.05 -2.53 12.93
N LYS A 27 2.46 -2.17 14.07
CA LYS A 27 2.38 -3.03 15.27
C LYS A 27 1.52 -4.27 15.05
N GLU A 28 0.38 -4.10 14.39
CA GLU A 28 -0.56 -5.19 14.10
C GLU A 28 0.07 -6.20 13.13
N ALA A 29 0.60 -5.72 12.02
CA ALA A 29 1.27 -6.53 11.00
C ALA A 29 2.61 -7.12 11.47
N GLY A 30 3.20 -6.58 12.55
CA GLY A 30 4.53 -6.98 13.03
C GLY A 30 5.62 -6.65 12.03
N ILE A 31 5.43 -5.58 11.26
CA ILE A 31 6.43 -4.97 10.37
C ILE A 31 7.22 -3.98 11.21
N THR A 32 8.48 -3.71 10.87
CA THR A 32 9.30 -2.73 11.59
C THR A 32 9.72 -1.65 10.61
N LYS A 33 9.61 -0.37 11.02
CA LYS A 33 9.97 0.79 10.18
C LYS A 33 9.14 0.87 8.88
N LEU A 34 7.84 0.61 8.98
CA LEU A 34 6.92 0.65 7.85
C LEU A 34 6.89 2.04 7.21
N ARG A 35 6.78 3.11 8.02
CA ARG A 35 6.80 4.49 7.52
C ARG A 35 8.04 4.76 6.66
N GLN A 36 9.21 4.47 7.21
CA GLN A 36 10.48 4.63 6.49
C GLN A 36 10.48 3.83 5.18
N ALA A 37 9.97 2.59 5.19
CA ALA A 37 9.92 1.76 3.99
C ALA A 37 9.00 2.33 2.89
N ILE A 38 7.89 2.98 3.28
CA ILE A 38 6.97 3.68 2.37
C ILE A 38 7.64 4.93 1.82
N GLU A 39 8.21 5.79 2.66
CA GLU A 39 8.90 7.03 2.25
C GLU A 39 10.08 6.73 1.30
N GLU A 40 10.89 5.71 1.61
CA GLU A 40 11.97 5.24 0.73
C GLU A 40 11.46 4.78 -0.64
N PHE A 41 10.30 4.10 -0.68
CA PHE A 41 9.68 3.65 -1.92
C PHE A 41 9.12 4.83 -2.72
N VAL A 42 8.43 5.77 -2.07
CA VAL A 42 7.89 6.99 -2.72
C VAL A 42 9.02 7.83 -3.32
N ALA A 43 10.18 7.91 -2.66
CA ALA A 43 11.33 8.63 -3.18
C ALA A 43 11.93 7.99 -4.46
N ASN A 44 11.80 6.67 -4.63
CA ASN A 44 12.33 5.92 -5.78
C ASN A 44 11.39 4.77 -6.17
N PRO A 45 10.23 5.09 -6.78
CA PRO A 45 9.20 4.08 -7.02
C PRO A 45 9.56 3.18 -8.20
N THR A 46 9.04 1.96 -8.17
CA THR A 46 9.16 0.99 -9.26
C THR A 46 7.78 0.45 -9.65
N ALA A 47 7.61 0.09 -10.93
CA ALA A 47 6.35 -0.49 -11.43
C ALA A 47 5.98 -1.79 -10.70
N GLU A 48 6.97 -2.60 -10.34
CA GLU A 48 6.76 -3.86 -9.64
C GLU A 48 6.30 -3.67 -8.18
N GLY A 49 6.57 -2.51 -7.57
CA GLY A 49 6.39 -2.27 -6.15
C GLY A 49 7.47 -2.92 -5.28
N LYS A 50 7.30 -2.81 -3.95
CA LYS A 50 8.21 -3.36 -2.93
C LYS A 50 7.43 -4.23 -1.95
N THR A 51 7.78 -5.51 -1.85
CA THR A 51 7.22 -6.40 -0.83
C THR A 51 8.08 -6.36 0.43
N ILE A 52 7.42 -6.12 1.57
CA ILE A 52 8.02 -6.20 2.91
C ILE A 52 7.35 -7.31 3.70
N THR A 53 8.15 -8.06 4.45
CA THR A 53 7.68 -9.19 5.25
C THR A 53 7.79 -8.84 6.73
N GLY A 54 6.68 -8.96 7.45
CA GLY A 54 6.62 -8.81 8.89
C GLY A 54 6.98 -10.10 9.63
N THR A 55 7.23 -9.96 10.93
CA THR A 55 7.58 -11.06 11.84
C THR A 55 6.44 -12.07 12.07
N LYS A 56 5.19 -11.67 11.81
CA LYS A 56 3.97 -12.49 12.02
C LYS A 56 3.54 -13.28 10.77
N ARG A 57 4.46 -13.54 9.84
CA ARG A 57 4.17 -14.11 8.50
C ARG A 57 3.28 -13.22 7.62
N THR A 58 3.13 -11.95 8.00
CA THR A 58 2.46 -10.94 7.18
C THR A 58 3.39 -10.52 6.04
N ALA A 59 2.87 -10.41 4.83
CA ALA A 59 3.57 -9.79 3.71
C ALA A 59 2.71 -8.65 3.17
N VAL A 60 3.32 -7.47 2.99
CA VAL A 60 2.66 -6.27 2.47
C VAL A 60 3.41 -5.82 1.25
N LYS A 61 2.70 -5.58 0.15
CA LYS A 61 3.23 -4.93 -1.04
C LYS A 61 2.95 -3.43 -0.95
N ILE A 62 4.00 -2.62 -1.03
CA ILE A 62 3.94 -1.17 -1.28
C ILE A 62 3.98 -0.97 -2.78
N PHE A 63 3.08 -0.15 -3.32
CA PHE A 63 3.07 0.19 -4.75
C PHE A 63 2.37 1.54 -4.96
N ILE A 64 2.55 2.16 -6.13
CA ILE A 64 1.81 3.36 -6.55
C ILE A 64 1.01 2.93 -7.79
N PRO A 65 -0.33 2.90 -7.74
CA PRO A 65 -1.14 2.41 -8.85
C PRO A 65 -0.80 3.04 -10.20
N ASP A 66 -0.63 4.35 -10.28
CA ASP A 66 -0.34 5.06 -11.54
C ASP A 66 1.04 4.74 -12.12
N ILE A 67 1.93 4.13 -11.33
CA ILE A 67 3.25 3.66 -11.78
C ILE A 67 3.20 2.16 -12.10
N SER A 68 2.41 1.39 -11.35
CA SER A 68 2.24 -0.05 -11.54
C SER A 68 1.30 -0.40 -12.70
N PHE A 69 0.41 0.51 -13.08
CA PHE A 69 -0.60 0.31 -14.11
C PHE A 69 -0.55 1.47 -15.11
N ASP A 70 -0.69 1.18 -16.40
CA ASP A 70 -0.75 2.19 -17.48
C ASP A 70 -2.10 2.95 -17.52
N GLU A 71 -2.82 3.01 -16.41
CA GLU A 71 -4.13 3.66 -16.29
C GLU A 71 -4.26 4.33 -14.92
N HIS A 72 -4.66 5.60 -14.93
CA HIS A 72 -4.91 6.37 -13.72
C HIS A 72 -6.14 5.86 -12.97
N ILE A 73 -6.02 5.77 -11.64
CA ILE A 73 -7.16 5.53 -10.74
C ILE A 73 -7.24 6.60 -9.64
N GLU A 74 -8.38 6.69 -8.97
CA GLU A 74 -8.58 7.63 -7.86
C GLU A 74 -7.46 7.48 -6.81
N MET A 75 -6.78 8.59 -6.50
CA MET A 75 -5.63 8.64 -5.58
C MET A 75 -4.48 7.70 -5.97
N GLY A 76 -4.40 7.31 -7.25
CA GLY A 76 -3.42 6.37 -7.78
C GLY A 76 -1.98 6.89 -7.80
N GLU A 77 -1.77 8.18 -7.56
CA GLU A 77 -0.46 8.82 -7.36
C GLU A 77 0.11 8.59 -5.95
N ASN A 78 -0.72 8.16 -4.99
CA ASN A 78 -0.32 7.93 -3.60
C ASN A 78 0.26 6.51 -3.41
N PRO A 79 1.03 6.25 -2.32
CA PRO A 79 1.45 4.91 -1.97
C PRO A 79 0.30 4.08 -1.40
N TRP A 80 0.16 2.85 -1.89
CA TRP A 80 -0.85 1.89 -1.47
C TRP A 80 -0.19 0.66 -0.81
N LEU A 81 -0.87 0.08 0.18
CA LEU A 81 -0.51 -1.20 0.78
C LEU A 81 -1.47 -2.30 0.35
N PHE A 82 -0.93 -3.45 -0.06
CA PHE A 82 -1.72 -4.62 -0.45
C PHE A 82 -1.25 -5.90 0.25
N MET A 83 -2.21 -6.63 0.83
CA MET A 83 -1.99 -7.88 1.58
C MET A 83 -2.63 -9.11 0.92
N GLY A 84 -3.23 -8.95 -0.27
CA GLY A 84 -4.11 -9.93 -0.88
C GLY A 84 -5.58 -9.50 -0.81
N GLU A 85 -6.41 -10.05 -1.70
CA GLU A 85 -7.81 -9.66 -1.93
C GLU A 85 -8.78 -10.00 -0.77
N HIS A 86 -8.27 -10.61 0.32
CA HIS A 86 -9.04 -10.85 1.55
C HIS A 86 -9.08 -9.65 2.50
N TYR A 87 -8.22 -8.65 2.25
CA TYR A 87 -8.18 -7.39 2.98
C TYR A 87 -8.33 -6.26 1.97
N PRO A 88 -8.87 -5.09 2.37
CA PRO A 88 -8.84 -3.94 1.49
C PRO A 88 -7.39 -3.57 1.15
N ALA A 89 -7.19 -2.96 -0.02
CA ALA A 89 -5.98 -2.19 -0.26
C ALA A 89 -6.07 -0.87 0.50
N TYR A 90 -4.96 -0.42 1.08
CA TYR A 90 -4.94 0.81 1.87
C TYR A 90 -4.26 1.90 1.06
N CYS A 91 -5.03 2.88 0.57
CA CYS A 91 -4.51 4.11 -0.02
C CYS A 91 -4.08 5.05 1.10
N ILE A 92 -2.78 5.34 1.19
CA ILE A 92 -2.22 6.19 2.25
C ILE A 92 -2.08 7.61 1.72
N TYR A 93 -2.78 8.55 2.34
CA TYR A 93 -2.65 9.99 2.04
C TYR A 93 -2.03 10.74 3.23
N GLY A 94 -1.51 11.95 2.97
CA GLY A 94 -0.92 12.79 4.03
C GLY A 94 0.46 12.32 4.51
N LEU A 95 1.21 11.61 3.65
CA LEU A 95 2.59 11.20 3.89
C LEU A 95 3.56 12.39 3.86
#